data_AF-A0A0V0HQD6-F1
#
_entry.id   AF-A0A0V0HQD6-F1
#
_cell.length_a   1.000
_cell.length_b   1.000
_cell.length_c   1.000
_cell.angle_alpha   90.00
_cell.angle_beta   90.00
_cell.angle_gamma   90.00
#
_symmetry.space_group_name_H-M   'P 1'
#
loop_
_entity.id
_entity.type
_entity.pdbx_description
1 polymer ?
#
loop_
_entity_poly.entity_id
_entity_poly.type
_entity_poly.pdbx_seq_one_letter_code
_entity_poly.pdbx_strand_id
1 'polypeptide(L)'
;MENAETVIQTNYVGTKNMTKAMIPLMRTSHYGARIVSVTSRLRRLHGKKNRITNVSLRQQLEDVDSLTEEVIDNVIKIFLEQVKDGTWESGGWPQVFTDYSVSKVAVNAYTRLMARILEDRPEGHKIYINC
;
A
#
# COMPACT_ATOMS: atom_id res chain seq x y z
N MET A 1 12.28 -1.17 14.86
CA MET A 1 12.52 -0.02 13.97
C MET A 1 13.79 -0.11 13.16
N GLU A 2 14.87 -0.71 13.70
CA GLU A 2 16.12 -0.97 12.98
C GLU A 2 15.94 -1.55 11.56
N ASN A 3 14.94 -2.42 11.35
CA ASN A 3 14.65 -3.06 10.07
C ASN A 3 13.53 -2.38 9.24
N ALA A 4 13.04 -1.20 9.64
CA ALA A 4 11.88 -0.59 9.00
C ALA A 4 12.08 -0.34 7.51
N GLU A 5 13.27 0.10 7.10
CA GLU A 5 13.64 0.30 5.70
C GLU A 5 13.58 -1.02 4.92
N THR A 6 14.20 -2.09 5.44
CA THR A 6 14.16 -3.43 4.82
C THR A 6 12.74 -3.97 4.68
N VAL A 7 11.90 -3.81 5.72
CA VAL A 7 10.50 -4.24 5.72
C VAL A 7 9.70 -3.49 4.66
N ILE A 8 9.85 -2.17 4.59
CA ILE A 8 9.16 -1.33 3.60
C ILE A 8 9.64 -1.64 2.19
N GLN A 9 10.95 -1.74 2.00
CA GLN A 9 11.57 -2.04 0.71
C GLN A 9 11.08 -3.37 0.16
N THR A 10 10.93 -4.38 1.02
CA THR A 10 10.46 -5.70 0.60
C THR A 10 8.95 -5.71 0.38
N ASN A 11 8.18 -5.35 1.40
CA ASN A 11 6.74 -5.58 1.40
C ASN A 11 6.00 -4.61 0.49
N TYR A 12 6.40 -3.33 0.45
CA TYR A 12 5.71 -2.31 -0.32
C TYR A 12 6.41 -2.06 -1.65
N VAL A 13 7.68 -1.63 -1.63
CA VAL A 13 8.40 -1.26 -2.87
C VAL A 13 8.59 -2.47 -3.78
N GLY A 14 8.96 -3.63 -3.23
CA GLY A 14 9.06 -4.89 -3.96
C GLY A 14 7.73 -5.29 -4.61
N THR A 15 6.63 -5.29 -3.85
CA THR A 15 5.29 -5.59 -4.38
C THR A 15 4.89 -4.62 -5.49
N LYS A 16 5.13 -3.31 -5.31
CA LYS A 16 4.84 -2.27 -6.30
C LYS A 16 5.59 -2.56 -7.61
N ASN A 17 6.91 -2.73 -7.52
CA ASN A 17 7.77 -2.95 -8.68
C ASN A 17 7.43 -4.25 -9.41
N MET A 18 7.20 -5.34 -8.68
CA MET A 18 6.78 -6.62 -9.27
C MET A 18 5.43 -6.50 -9.96
N THR A 19 4.46 -5.81 -9.35
CA THR A 19 3.14 -5.58 -9.97
C THR A 19 3.29 -4.83 -11.30
N LYS A 20 4.06 -3.74 -11.32
CA LYS A 20 4.32 -2.95 -12.53
C LYS A 20 5.00 -3.76 -13.63
N ALA A 21 6.03 -4.53 -13.26
CA ALA A 21 6.77 -5.36 -14.21
C ALA A 21 5.90 -6.47 -14.82
N MET A 22 4.94 -7.01 -14.06
CA MET A 22 4.09 -8.11 -14.50
C MET A 22 2.89 -7.68 -15.34
N ILE A 23 2.36 -6.46 -15.16
CA ILE A 23 1.17 -5.98 -15.90
C ILE A 23 1.29 -6.14 -17.42
N PRO A 24 2.40 -5.75 -18.09
CA PRO A 24 2.56 -5.94 -19.53
C PRO A 24 2.63 -7.40 -19.97
N LEU A 25 2.99 -8.31 -19.07
CA LEU A 25 3.17 -9.74 -19.33
C LEU A 25 1.92 -10.57 -19.02
N MET A 26 0.88 -9.96 -18.44
CA MET A 26 -0.36 -10.64 -18.12
C MET A 26 -1.09 -11.12 -19.38
N ARG A 27 -1.49 -12.39 -19.38
CA ARG A 27 -2.17 -13.01 -20.52
C ARG A 27 -3.55 -12.38 -20.74
N THR A 28 -3.87 -12.16 -22.01
CA THR A 28 -5.21 -11.79 -22.44
C THR A 28 -6.15 -12.99 -22.36
N SER A 29 -7.36 -12.78 -21.87
CA SER A 29 -8.38 -13.82 -21.75
C SER A 29 -9.75 -13.17 -21.60
N HIS A 30 -10.79 -13.85 -22.08
CA HIS A 30 -12.19 -13.49 -21.83
C HIS A 30 -12.49 -13.32 -20.32
N TYR A 31 -11.79 -14.06 -19.45
CA TYR A 31 -12.00 -14.00 -18.00
C TYR A 31 -11.12 -12.97 -17.26
N GLY A 32 -10.24 -12.27 -17.99
CA GLY A 32 -9.24 -11.36 -17.43
C GLY A 32 -8.14 -12.03 -16.60
N ALA A 33 -7.00 -11.34 -16.46
CA ALA A 33 -5.92 -11.73 -15.56
C ALA A 33 -6.23 -11.30 -14.11
N ARG A 34 -5.54 -11.91 -13.14
CA ARG A 34 -5.76 -11.66 -11.71
C ARG A 34 -4.44 -11.41 -10.99
N ILE A 35 -4.41 -10.38 -10.16
CA ILE A 35 -3.33 -10.08 -9.23
C ILE A 35 -3.92 -10.13 -7.82
N VAL A 36 -3.30 -10.90 -6.92
CA VAL A 36 -3.74 -11.02 -5.53
C VAL A 36 -2.58 -10.59 -4.63
N SER A 37 -2.74 -9.44 -3.98
CA SER A 37 -1.77 -8.92 -3.02
C SER A 37 -2.03 -9.51 -1.64
N VAL A 38 -1.11 -10.33 -1.12
CA VAL A 38 -1.29 -10.92 0.22
C VAL A 38 -1.00 -9.87 1.31
N THR A 39 -2.06 -9.45 2.00
CA THR A 39 -1.98 -8.44 3.07
C THR A 39 -2.07 -9.05 4.47
N SER A 40 -2.40 -8.24 5.49
CA SER A 40 -2.54 -8.68 6.88
C SER A 40 -3.74 -8.00 7.54
N ARG A 41 -4.33 -8.62 8.56
CA ARG A 41 -5.35 -8.00 9.41
C ARG A 41 -4.87 -6.73 10.11
N LEU A 42 -3.57 -6.52 10.21
CA LEU A 42 -2.95 -5.31 10.79
C LEU A 42 -2.96 -4.09 9.85
N ARG A 43 -3.46 -4.23 8.60
CA ARG A 43 -3.54 -3.15 7.60
C ARG A 43 -4.63 -2.10 7.84
N ARG A 44 -5.30 -2.13 9.00
CA ARG A 44 -6.56 -1.41 9.19
C ARG A 44 -6.33 0.09 9.37
N LEU A 45 -6.87 0.89 8.44
CA LEU A 45 -6.99 2.34 8.59
C LEU A 45 -7.96 2.70 9.72
N HIS A 46 -9.00 1.86 9.93
CA HIS A 46 -9.94 1.96 11.03
C HIS A 46 -9.84 0.73 11.96
N GLY A 47 -9.42 0.94 13.20
CA GLY A 47 -9.35 -0.10 14.21
C GLY A 47 -9.19 0.47 15.61
N LYS A 48 -9.79 -0.17 16.62
CA LYS A 48 -9.65 0.25 18.03
C LYS A 48 -8.22 0.09 18.54
N LYS A 49 -7.47 -0.86 18.00
CA LYS A 49 -6.08 -1.18 18.37
C LYS A 49 -5.32 -1.31 17.05
N ASN A 50 -4.28 -0.51 16.85
CA ASN A 50 -3.39 -0.52 15.67
C ASN A 50 -3.92 0.15 14.38
N ARG A 51 -4.17 1.46 14.44
CA ARG A 51 -4.50 2.32 13.27
C ARG A 51 -3.51 3.48 13.14
N ILE A 52 -3.47 4.12 11.97
CA ILE A 52 -2.88 5.45 11.84
C ILE A 52 -3.82 6.43 12.54
N THR A 53 -3.39 7.02 13.65
CA THR A 53 -4.16 8.01 14.41
C THR A 53 -3.94 9.42 13.88
N ASN A 54 -2.87 9.67 13.13
CA ASN A 54 -2.68 10.90 12.36
C ASN A 54 -3.76 10.99 11.27
N VAL A 55 -4.75 11.85 11.50
CA VAL A 55 -5.95 11.95 10.65
C VAL A 55 -5.59 12.40 9.24
N SER A 56 -4.65 13.34 9.10
CA SER A 56 -4.21 13.84 7.79
C SER A 56 -3.60 12.73 6.95
N LEU A 57 -2.62 12.00 7.50
CA LEU A 57 -1.98 10.88 6.78
C LEU A 57 -2.97 9.77 6.44
N ARG A 58 -3.89 9.48 7.37
CA ARG A 58 -4.92 8.46 7.14
C ARG A 58 -5.88 8.86 6.03
N GLN A 59 -6.37 10.10 6.01
CA GLN A 59 -7.30 10.59 4.98
C GLN A 59 -6.69 10.53 3.58
N GLN A 60 -5.41 10.89 3.44
CA GLN A 60 -4.67 10.79 2.17
C GLN A 60 -4.66 9.36 1.61
N LEU A 61 -4.67 8.33 2.47
CA LEU A 61 -4.72 6.91 2.06
C LEU A 61 -6.15 6.36 1.92
N GLU A 62 -7.15 7.04 2.48
CA GLU A 62 -8.56 6.62 2.45
C GLU A 62 -9.26 7.05 1.16
N ASP A 63 -8.99 8.26 0.68
CA ASP A 63 -9.58 8.81 -0.54
C ASP A 63 -8.99 8.12 -1.78
N VAL A 64 -9.78 7.25 -2.43
CA VAL A 64 -9.36 6.53 -3.64
C VAL A 64 -9.21 7.47 -4.82
N ASP A 65 -10.08 8.48 -4.91
CA ASP A 65 -10.18 9.35 -6.09
C ASP A 65 -8.99 10.29 -6.17
N SER A 66 -8.47 10.74 -5.02
CA SER A 66 -7.23 11.51 -4.97
C SER A 66 -5.96 10.66 -4.82
N LEU A 67 -6.08 9.33 -4.63
CA LEU A 67 -4.92 8.49 -4.35
C LEU A 67 -3.97 8.45 -5.55
N THR A 68 -2.68 8.67 -5.32
CA THR A 68 -1.63 8.48 -6.32
C THR A 68 -0.49 7.68 -5.71
N GLU A 69 0.39 7.14 -6.55
CA GLU A 69 1.60 6.47 -6.04
C GLU A 69 2.47 7.44 -5.23
N GLU A 70 2.57 8.70 -5.68
CA GLU A 70 3.34 9.74 -4.99
C GLU A 70 2.79 10.02 -3.59
N VAL A 71 1.46 10.04 -3.42
CA VAL A 71 0.82 10.19 -2.10
C VAL A 71 1.20 9.03 -1.19
N ILE A 72 1.11 7.79 -1.66
CA ILE A 72 1.47 6.60 -0.86
C ILE A 72 2.97 6.62 -0.52
N ASP A 73 3.82 6.89 -1.51
CA ASP A 73 5.27 6.96 -1.37
C ASP A 73 5.68 8.07 -0.37
N ASN A 74 5.01 9.22 -0.40
CA ASN A 74 5.27 10.32 0.52
C ASN A 74 4.88 9.96 1.96
N VAL A 75 3.73 9.29 2.18
CA VAL A 75 3.37 8.81 3.52
C VAL A 75 4.41 7.82 4.06
N ILE A 76 4.90 6.91 3.21
CA ILE A 76 5.96 5.97 3.58
C ILE A 76 7.29 6.69 3.87
N LYS A 77 7.63 7.72 3.09
CA LYS A 77 8.81 8.54 3.31
C LYS A 77 8.76 9.25 4.67
N ILE A 78 7.63 9.90 4.99
CA ILE A 78 7.42 10.55 6.30
C ILE A 78 7.61 9.55 7.44
N PHE A 79 7.05 8.33 7.30
CA PHE A 79 7.27 7.28 8.29
C PHE A 79 8.75 7.00 8.46
N LEU A 80 9.47 6.66 7.38
CA LEU A 80 10.90 6.31 7.41
C LEU A 80 11.79 7.45 7.94
N GLU A 81 11.48 8.71 7.64
CA GLU A 81 12.17 9.87 8.21
C GLU A 81 11.96 9.95 9.73
N GLN A 82 10.72 9.80 10.21
CA GLN A 82 10.44 9.75 11.64
C GLN A 82 11.05 8.53 12.34
N VAL A 83 11.25 7.41 11.62
CA VAL A 83 12.03 6.27 12.14
C VAL A 83 13.47 6.69 12.39
N LYS A 84 14.11 7.32 11.39
CA LYS A 84 15.51 7.75 11.46
C LYS A 84 15.73 8.79 12.56
N ASP A 85 14.78 9.70 12.72
CA ASP A 85 14.83 10.75 13.74
C ASP A 85 14.38 10.27 15.13
N GLY A 86 13.90 9.03 15.26
CA GLY A 86 13.39 8.48 16.51
C GLY A 86 12.06 9.10 16.98
N THR A 87 11.34 9.81 16.12
CA THR A 87 10.11 10.55 16.44
C THR A 87 8.82 9.82 16.05
N TRP A 88 8.92 8.63 15.45
CA TRP A 88 7.76 7.87 14.96
C TRP A 88 6.73 7.53 16.04
N GLU A 89 7.11 7.35 17.31
CA GLU A 89 6.17 6.95 18.37
C GLU A 89 5.04 7.98 18.58
N SER A 90 5.36 9.27 18.47
CA SER A 90 4.39 10.37 18.57
C SER A 90 3.77 10.77 17.23
N GLY A 91 4.27 10.24 16.10
CA GLY A 91 3.81 10.54 14.74
C GLY A 91 2.40 10.02 14.39
N GLY A 92 1.78 9.27 15.30
CA GLY A 92 0.44 8.72 15.13
C GLY A 92 0.40 7.49 14.23
N TRP A 93 1.49 6.72 14.18
CA TRP A 93 1.57 5.44 13.47
C TRP A 93 0.94 4.29 14.25
N PRO A 94 0.66 3.15 13.59
CA PRO A 94 0.30 1.92 14.28
C PRO A 94 1.36 1.56 15.33
N GLN A 95 0.95 0.98 16.46
CA GLN A 95 1.83 0.73 17.63
C GLN A 95 2.15 -0.76 17.83
N VAL A 96 1.56 -1.64 17.02
CA VAL A 96 1.74 -3.09 17.07
C VAL A 96 2.33 -3.54 15.75
N PHE A 97 3.54 -4.11 15.76
CA PHE A 97 4.31 -4.44 14.57
C PHE A 97 4.34 -3.27 13.57
N THR A 98 4.82 -2.11 14.02
CA THR A 98 4.62 -0.81 13.37
C THR A 98 5.05 -0.79 11.91
N ASP A 99 6.31 -1.09 11.62
CA ASP A 99 6.89 -1.11 10.27
C ASP A 99 6.16 -2.09 9.34
N TYR A 100 5.88 -3.29 9.83
CA TYR A 100 5.10 -4.28 9.10
C TYR A 100 3.67 -3.79 8.82
N SER A 101 3.00 -3.21 9.81
CA SER A 101 1.63 -2.68 9.69
C SER A 101 1.58 -1.54 8.67
N VAL A 102 2.51 -0.58 8.75
CA VAL A 102 2.65 0.52 7.79
C VAL A 102 2.90 -0.03 6.38
N SER A 103 3.77 -1.03 6.23
CA SER A 103 4.02 -1.66 4.94
C SER A 103 2.75 -2.30 4.33
N LYS A 104 1.92 -2.96 5.16
CA LYS A 104 0.67 -3.60 4.70
C LYS A 104 -0.46 -2.60 4.47
N VAL A 105 -0.48 -1.47 5.18
CA VAL A 105 -1.34 -0.34 4.86
C VAL A 105 -1.00 0.21 3.47
N ALA A 106 0.29 0.41 3.17
CA ALA A 106 0.73 0.91 1.87
C ALA A 106 0.42 -0.06 0.72
N VAL A 107 0.64 -1.37 0.92
CA VAL A 107 0.23 -2.40 -0.06
C VAL A 107 -1.27 -2.33 -0.33
N ASN A 108 -2.11 -2.19 0.70
CA ASN A 108 -3.56 -2.11 0.54
C ASN A 108 -4.01 -0.83 -0.20
N ALA A 109 -3.39 0.31 0.10
CA ALA A 109 -3.61 1.55 -0.65
C ALA A 109 -3.21 1.39 -2.12
N TYR A 110 -2.05 0.77 -2.38
CA TYR A 110 -1.58 0.50 -3.73
C TYR A 110 -2.49 -0.46 -4.50
N THR A 111 -2.99 -1.53 -3.87
CA THR A 111 -3.98 -2.43 -4.51
C THR A 111 -5.23 -1.66 -4.94
N ARG A 112 -5.76 -0.76 -4.09
CA ARG A 112 -6.95 0.06 -4.43
C ARG A 112 -6.66 1.02 -5.58
N LEU A 113 -5.50 1.69 -5.55
CA LEU A 113 -5.06 2.55 -6.64
C LEU A 113 -4.99 1.78 -7.96
N MET A 114 -4.33 0.63 -7.95
CA MET A 114 -4.17 -0.19 -9.15
C MET A 114 -5.50 -0.77 -9.64
N ALA A 115 -6.44 -1.11 -8.75
CA ALA A 115 -7.77 -1.55 -9.14
C ALA A 115 -8.48 -0.51 -10.00
N ARG A 116 -8.46 0.76 -9.56
CA ARG A 116 -8.99 1.89 -10.33
C ARG A 116 -8.27 2.09 -11.66
N ILE A 117 -6.93 2.11 -11.65
CA ILE A 117 -6.12 2.32 -12.88
C ILE A 117 -6.39 1.21 -13.92
N LEU A 118 -6.61 -0.02 -13.48
CA LEU A 118 -6.78 -1.18 -14.36
C LEU A 118 -8.23 -1.40 -14.81
N GLU A 119 -9.20 -0.68 -14.21
CA GLU A 119 -10.64 -0.82 -14.50
C GLU A 119 -10.97 -0.51 -15.97
N ASP A 120 -10.33 0.53 -16.51
CA ASP A 120 -10.58 1.07 -17.86
C ASP A 120 -9.94 0.26 -19.00
N ARG A 121 -9.27 -0.87 -18.70
CA ARG A 121 -8.66 -1.71 -19.75
C ARG A 121 -9.73 -2.29 -20.68
N PRO A 122 -9.44 -2.48 -21.98
CA PRO A 122 -10.41 -3.02 -22.93
C PRO A 122 -10.78 -4.47 -22.60
N GLU A 123 -11.94 -4.89 -23.09
CA GLU A 123 -12.40 -6.29 -23.01
C GLU A 123 -11.36 -7.24 -23.60
N GLY A 124 -11.20 -8.42 -22.97
CA GLY A 124 -10.13 -9.37 -23.28
C GLY A 124 -8.75 -9.02 -22.70
N HIS A 125 -8.54 -7.79 -22.22
CA HIS A 125 -7.31 -7.31 -21.56
C HIS A 125 -7.54 -6.88 -20.10
N LYS A 126 -8.70 -7.21 -19.53
CA LYS A 126 -9.04 -6.91 -18.13
C LYS A 126 -8.03 -7.52 -17.17
N ILE A 127 -7.65 -6.76 -16.15
CA ILE A 127 -6.82 -7.22 -15.04
C ILE A 127 -7.54 -6.83 -13.75
N TYR A 128 -7.87 -7.82 -12.93
CA TYR A 128 -8.47 -7.60 -11.62
C TYR A 128 -7.38 -7.69 -10.54
N ILE A 129 -7.33 -6.72 -9.64
CA ILE A 129 -6.38 -6.71 -8.53
C ILE A 129 -7.11 -6.52 -7.19
N ASN A 130 -6.79 -7.38 -6.22
CA ASN A 130 -7.44 -7.41 -4.90
C ASN A 130 -6.46 -7.84 -3.79
N CYS A 131 -6.88 -7.69 -2.53
CA CYS A 131 -6.05 -7.90 -1.34
C CYS A 131 -6.76 -8.49 -0.12
#